data_AF-A0ABD7HHQ0-F1
#
_entry.id   AF-A0ABD7HHQ0-F1
#
_cell.length_a   1.000
_cell.length_b   1.000
_cell.length_c   1.000
_cell.angle_alpha   90.00
_cell.angle_beta   90.00
_cell.angle_gamma   90.00
#
_symmetry.space_group_name_H-M   'P 1'
#
loop_
_entity.id
_entity.type
_entity.pdbx_description
1 polymer ?
#
loop_
_entity_poly.entity_id
_entity_poly.type
_entity_poly.pdbx_seq_one_letter_code
_entity_poly.pdbx_strand_id
1 'polypeptide(L)'
;MTHPNTPTPEVALNPTPSRYRTILADPPWDTHQRGTRGAIRHYPLMTLDRIKAMPVSDLATEDAHLWLWVTNATLRDGYDVMAAWGFTPRSPLTWCKPRLGLGNYLRNSTEHLLLGTKGSAPVRFRAQPTWLFAPVQDHSHKPEEVYGVIERLSDGPYLELFARRPRYGWHAWGNQIDSHITIPGYPIPSDDLHHHQDKRQRPA
;
A
#
# COMPACT_ATOMS: atom_id res chain seq x y z
N MET A 1 22.73 -30.42 -22.66
CA MET A 1 23.24 -29.05 -22.49
C MET A 1 22.52 -28.45 -21.30
N THR A 2 23.19 -28.40 -20.15
CA THR A 2 22.66 -27.82 -18.92
C THR A 2 22.78 -26.31 -19.00
N HIS A 3 21.66 -25.60 -19.02
CA HIS A 3 21.66 -24.14 -18.89
C HIS A 3 22.20 -23.76 -17.50
N PRO A 4 23.20 -22.87 -17.41
CA PRO A 4 23.64 -22.37 -16.11
C PRO A 4 22.53 -21.55 -15.48
N ASN A 5 22.23 -21.84 -14.20
CA ASN A 5 21.40 -21.01 -13.35
C ASN A 5 22.06 -19.63 -13.23
N THR A 6 21.57 -18.66 -14.00
CA THR A 6 21.90 -17.25 -13.78
C THR A 6 21.22 -16.83 -12.47
N PRO A 7 21.97 -16.45 -11.42
CA PRO A 7 21.36 -15.90 -10.22
C PRO A 7 20.55 -14.65 -10.60
N THR A 8 19.31 -14.58 -10.12
CA THR A 8 18.49 -13.37 -10.18
C THR A 8 19.32 -12.23 -9.57
N PRO A 9 19.44 -11.06 -10.22
CA PRO A 9 20.22 -9.97 -9.68
C PRO A 9 19.69 -9.63 -8.29
N GLU A 10 20.54 -9.79 -7.30
CA GLU A 10 20.33 -9.31 -5.94
C GLU A 10 20.10 -7.81 -6.04
N VAL A 11 18.84 -7.39 -5.85
CA VAL A 11 18.46 -5.99 -5.90
C VAL A 11 19.18 -5.32 -4.73
N ALA A 12 20.30 -4.65 -5.01
CA ALA A 12 20.99 -3.86 -4.02
C ALA A 12 20.01 -2.82 -3.46
N LEU A 13 19.54 -3.04 -2.25
CA LEU A 13 18.62 -2.15 -1.57
C LEU A 13 19.38 -0.89 -1.17
N ASN A 14 18.89 0.27 -1.59
CA ASN A 14 19.30 1.53 -0.97
C ASN A 14 19.06 1.43 0.55
N PRO A 15 19.86 2.11 1.38
CA PRO A 15 19.64 2.11 2.83
C PRO A 15 18.20 2.58 3.13
N THR A 16 17.52 1.84 4.00
CA THR A 16 16.15 2.16 4.43
C THR A 16 16.10 3.59 4.99
N PRO A 17 15.34 4.50 4.38
CA PRO A 17 15.25 5.87 4.86
C PRO A 17 14.42 5.92 6.15
N SER A 18 14.66 6.93 6.97
CA SER A 18 13.90 7.13 8.20
C SER A 18 12.45 7.59 7.95
N ARG A 19 12.20 8.27 6.81
CA ARG A 19 10.88 8.82 6.41
C ARG A 19 10.71 8.78 4.89
N TYR A 20 9.46 8.79 4.46
CA TYR A 20 9.03 8.62 3.07
C TYR A 20 8.27 9.85 2.55
N ARG A 21 8.58 10.26 1.32
CA ARG A 21 7.84 11.31 0.62
C ARG A 21 6.55 10.80 0.01
N THR A 22 6.47 9.50 -0.27
CA THR A 22 5.29 8.87 -0.84
C THR A 22 5.02 7.53 -0.19
N ILE A 23 3.79 7.36 0.29
CA ILE A 23 3.30 6.11 0.88
C ILE A 23 2.11 5.62 0.06
N LEU A 24 2.13 4.36 -0.36
CA LEU A 24 0.99 3.61 -0.90
C LEU A 24 0.49 2.64 0.18
N ALA A 25 -0.82 2.50 0.36
CA ALA A 25 -1.38 1.54 1.31
C ALA A 25 -2.65 0.86 0.75
N ASP A 26 -2.76 -0.46 0.94
CA ASP A 26 -3.97 -1.27 0.72
C ASP A 26 -4.36 -2.02 2.00
N PRO A 27 -4.93 -1.33 3.02
CA PRO A 27 -5.22 -1.95 4.31
C PRO A 27 -6.19 -3.14 4.20
N PRO A 28 -6.06 -4.15 5.07
CA PRO A 28 -6.98 -5.29 5.13
C PRO A 28 -8.26 -4.90 5.88
N TRP A 29 -9.08 -4.04 5.28
CA TRP A 29 -10.31 -3.49 5.86
C TRP A 29 -11.26 -4.58 6.39
N ASP A 30 -11.71 -4.45 7.65
CA ASP A 30 -12.78 -5.30 8.20
C ASP A 30 -14.19 -4.85 7.76
N THR A 31 -14.35 -3.57 7.42
CA THR A 31 -15.66 -2.96 7.13
C THR A 31 -16.38 -3.67 5.98
N HIS A 32 -17.58 -4.17 6.27
CA HIS A 32 -18.44 -4.88 5.31
C HIS A 32 -17.83 -6.16 4.70
N GLN A 33 -16.77 -6.72 5.31
CA GLN A 33 -16.13 -7.96 4.87
C GLN A 33 -16.55 -9.21 5.66
N ARG A 34 -17.52 -9.07 6.58
CA ARG A 34 -18.06 -10.17 7.38
C ARG A 34 -19.26 -10.80 6.67
N GLY A 35 -19.03 -11.94 6.00
CA GLY A 35 -20.07 -12.69 5.29
C GLY A 35 -19.48 -13.83 4.45
N THR A 36 -20.32 -14.69 3.87
CA THR A 36 -19.89 -15.85 3.06
C THR A 36 -19.08 -15.50 1.81
N ARG A 37 -19.15 -14.24 1.36
CA ARG A 37 -18.44 -13.69 0.19
C ARG A 37 -17.42 -12.60 0.54
N GLY A 38 -17.12 -12.41 1.83
CA GLY A 38 -16.24 -11.34 2.31
C GLY A 38 -14.77 -11.76 2.42
N ALA A 39 -13.88 -10.77 2.45
CA ALA A 39 -12.42 -10.96 2.46
C ALA A 39 -11.87 -11.75 3.66
N ILE A 40 -12.65 -11.88 4.75
CA ILE A 40 -12.25 -12.61 5.97
C ILE A 40 -11.81 -14.06 5.72
N ARG A 41 -12.25 -14.66 4.62
CA ARG A 41 -11.88 -16.03 4.23
C ARG A 41 -10.46 -16.15 3.67
N HIS A 42 -9.80 -15.05 3.34
CA HIS A 42 -8.55 -15.05 2.58
C HIS A 42 -7.35 -14.51 3.38
N TYR A 43 -7.55 -13.62 4.35
CA TYR A 43 -6.49 -13.07 5.20
C TYR A 43 -7.06 -12.46 6.49
N PRO A 44 -6.26 -12.34 7.57
CA PRO A 44 -6.67 -11.62 8.77
C PRO A 44 -7.02 -10.17 8.45
N LEU A 45 -8.22 -9.73 8.85
CA LEU A 45 -8.67 -8.36 8.69
C LEU A 45 -8.25 -7.51 9.88
N MET A 46 -8.21 -6.20 9.67
CA MET A 46 -7.83 -5.20 10.66
C MET A 46 -9.00 -4.26 10.88
N THR A 47 -9.35 -4.05 12.15
CA THR A 47 -10.43 -3.13 12.51
C THR A 47 -10.07 -1.70 12.08
N LEU A 48 -11.09 -0.88 11.81
CA LEU A 48 -10.87 0.52 11.42
C LEU A 48 -10.03 1.28 12.46
N ASP A 49 -10.34 1.11 13.75
CA ASP A 49 -9.57 1.75 14.83
C ASP A 49 -8.12 1.32 14.83
N ARG A 50 -7.86 0.05 14.54
CA ARG A 50 -6.50 -0.50 14.48
C ARG A 50 -5.73 0.04 13.28
N ILE A 51 -6.38 0.23 12.13
CA ILE A 51 -5.79 0.88 10.94
C ILE A 51 -5.49 2.35 11.26
N LYS A 52 -6.46 3.10 11.81
CA LYS A 52 -6.29 4.50 12.22
C LYS A 52 -5.13 4.72 13.20
N ALA A 53 -4.93 3.78 14.12
CA ALA A 53 -3.87 3.84 15.13
C ALA A 53 -2.45 3.57 14.59
N MET A 54 -2.28 3.20 13.32
CA MET A 54 -0.95 2.99 12.76
C MET A 54 -0.16 4.31 12.74
N PRO A 55 1.14 4.30 13.09
CA PRO A 55 1.97 5.50 13.16
C PRO A 55 2.45 5.97 11.77
N VAL A 56 1.56 6.00 10.76
CA VAL A 56 1.92 6.34 9.37
C VAL A 56 2.41 7.79 9.25
N SER A 57 1.92 8.70 10.10
CA SER A 57 2.43 10.08 10.15
C SER A 57 3.92 10.14 10.51
N ASP A 58 4.42 9.19 11.30
CA ASP A 58 5.83 9.11 11.71
C ASP A 58 6.73 8.54 10.61
N LEU A 59 6.14 7.80 9.68
CA LEU A 59 6.81 7.28 8.49
C LEU A 59 6.88 8.33 7.38
N ALA A 60 6.06 9.37 7.42
CA ALA A 60 5.99 10.40 6.39
C ALA A 60 6.93 11.58 6.67
N THR A 61 7.47 12.20 5.62
CA THR A 61 8.10 13.54 5.68
C THR A 61 7.05 14.63 5.93
N GLU A 62 7.49 15.85 6.22
CA GLU A 62 6.58 17.00 6.43
C GLU A 62 5.77 17.34 5.18
N ASP A 63 6.38 17.24 4.00
CA ASP A 63 5.71 17.27 2.71
C ASP A 63 5.69 15.85 2.14
N ALA A 64 4.51 15.22 2.14
CA ALA A 64 4.37 13.83 1.69
C ALA A 64 3.03 13.56 1.00
N HIS A 65 3.03 12.58 0.09
CA HIS A 65 1.83 12.00 -0.51
C HIS A 65 1.45 10.69 0.18
N LEU A 66 0.16 10.51 0.39
CA LEU A 66 -0.46 9.24 0.72
C LEU A 66 -1.38 8.83 -0.44
N TRP A 67 -1.21 7.60 -0.91
CA TRP A 67 -2.11 6.95 -1.85
C TRP A 67 -2.78 5.77 -1.12
N LEU A 68 -4.10 5.87 -0.88
CA LEU A 68 -4.82 4.91 -0.06
C LEU A 68 -5.90 4.19 -0.86
N TRP A 69 -5.78 2.87 -1.00
CA TRP A 69 -6.77 2.04 -1.67
C TRP A 69 -8.02 1.89 -0.81
N VAL A 70 -9.17 2.12 -1.45
CA VAL A 70 -10.51 1.91 -0.90
C VAL A 70 -11.44 1.30 -1.94
N THR A 71 -12.46 0.62 -1.44
CA THR A 71 -13.62 0.18 -2.22
C THR A 71 -14.78 1.16 -2.00
N ASN A 72 -15.86 1.04 -2.78
CA ASN A 72 -17.09 1.81 -2.56
C ASN A 72 -17.61 1.70 -1.11
N ALA A 73 -17.43 0.56 -0.45
CA ALA A 73 -17.90 0.31 0.91
C ALA A 73 -16.98 0.91 2.00
N THR A 74 -15.73 1.22 1.67
CA THR A 74 -14.70 1.72 2.60
C THR A 74 -14.28 3.15 2.28
N LEU A 75 -14.97 3.82 1.35
CA LEU A 75 -14.61 5.16 0.90
C LEU A 75 -14.64 6.17 2.05
N ARG A 76 -15.69 6.13 2.89
CA ARG A 76 -15.78 6.98 4.08
C ARG A 76 -14.67 6.67 5.08
N ASP A 77 -14.45 5.40 5.37
CA ASP A 77 -13.39 4.93 6.27
C ASP A 77 -12.00 5.36 5.80
N GLY A 78 -11.78 5.40 4.48
CA GLY A 78 -10.53 5.89 3.90
C GLY A 78 -10.24 7.34 4.25
N TYR A 79 -11.21 8.24 4.10
CA TYR A 79 -11.04 9.65 4.48
C TYR A 79 -10.76 9.81 5.98
N ASP A 80 -11.47 9.04 6.77
CA ASP A 80 -11.30 8.92 8.21
C ASP A 80 -9.88 8.44 8.61
N VAL A 81 -9.32 7.47 7.88
CA VAL A 81 -7.95 6.99 8.06
C VAL A 81 -6.92 8.03 7.62
N MET A 82 -7.12 8.69 6.49
CA MET A 82 -6.23 9.76 6.03
C MET A 82 -6.12 10.87 7.08
N ALA A 83 -7.26 11.29 7.65
CA ALA A 83 -7.27 12.27 8.73
C ALA A 83 -6.50 11.79 9.97
N ALA A 84 -6.73 10.54 10.42
CA ALA A 84 -6.03 9.96 11.55
C ALA A 84 -4.50 9.87 11.34
N TRP A 85 -4.07 9.62 10.10
CA TRP A 85 -2.66 9.58 9.72
C TRP A 85 -2.05 10.97 9.43
N GLY A 86 -2.83 12.05 9.58
CA GLY A 86 -2.35 13.43 9.39
C GLY A 86 -2.27 13.90 7.94
N PHE A 87 -3.01 13.27 7.02
CA PHE A 87 -3.08 13.65 5.62
C PHE A 87 -4.41 14.35 5.30
N THR A 88 -4.32 15.45 4.54
CA THR A 88 -5.48 16.12 3.97
C THR A 88 -5.89 15.42 2.68
N PRO A 89 -7.14 14.91 2.58
CA PRO A 89 -7.63 14.33 1.33
C PRO A 89 -7.66 15.33 0.17
N ARG A 90 -7.29 14.87 -1.02
CA ARG A 90 -7.36 15.62 -2.28
C ARG A 90 -8.35 14.95 -3.22
N SER A 91 -7.87 14.48 -4.37
CA SER A 91 -8.70 13.86 -5.40
C SER A 91 -8.54 12.34 -5.42
N PRO A 92 -9.61 11.57 -5.67
CA PRO A 92 -9.49 10.15 -5.94
C PRO A 92 -8.96 9.90 -7.36
N LEU A 93 -8.22 8.82 -7.52
CA LEU A 93 -7.97 8.14 -8.79
C LEU A 93 -8.85 6.89 -8.85
N THR A 94 -9.77 6.82 -9.79
CA THR A 94 -10.74 5.72 -9.89
C THR A 94 -10.27 4.67 -10.88
N TRP A 95 -10.08 3.45 -10.42
CA TRP A 95 -9.87 2.30 -11.28
C TRP A 95 -11.21 1.79 -11.79
N CYS A 96 -11.47 2.05 -13.08
CA CYS A 96 -12.65 1.57 -13.78
C CYS A 96 -12.42 0.13 -14.24
N LYS A 97 -13.31 -0.78 -13.81
CA LYS A 97 -13.31 -2.19 -14.17
C LYS A 97 -14.39 -2.42 -15.22
N PRO A 98 -14.06 -2.91 -16.42
CA PRO A 98 -15.03 -3.16 -17.49
C PRO A 98 -15.85 -4.43 -17.25
N ARG A 99 -16.33 -4.64 -16.02
CA ARG A 99 -17.19 -5.77 -15.62
C ARG A 99 -18.06 -5.41 -14.42
N LEU A 100 -19.22 -6.03 -14.31
CA LEU A 100 -20.10 -5.88 -13.14
C LEU A 100 -19.63 -6.79 -12.00
N GLY A 101 -19.18 -6.19 -10.91
CA GLY A 101 -18.89 -6.87 -9.64
C GLY A 101 -20.14 -7.02 -8.77
N LEU A 102 -19.93 -7.37 -7.50
CA LEU A 102 -20.98 -7.46 -6.48
C LEU A 102 -21.61 -6.09 -6.17
N GLY A 103 -22.74 -6.06 -5.46
CA GLY A 103 -23.36 -4.83 -4.98
C GLY A 103 -24.88 -4.97 -4.83
N ASN A 104 -25.42 -4.38 -3.75
CA ASN A 104 -26.85 -4.50 -3.40
C ASN A 104 -27.72 -3.43 -4.06
N TYR A 105 -27.20 -2.22 -4.24
CA TYR A 105 -27.92 -1.10 -4.87
C TYR A 105 -27.39 -0.84 -6.28
N LEU A 106 -26.13 -0.43 -6.37
CA LEU A 106 -25.38 -0.34 -7.62
C LEU A 106 -24.35 -1.48 -7.68
N ARG A 107 -24.03 -1.92 -8.90
CA ARG A 107 -23.02 -2.96 -9.12
C ARG A 107 -21.63 -2.34 -9.09
N ASN A 108 -20.74 -2.86 -8.25
CA ASN A 108 -19.37 -2.38 -8.15
C ASN A 108 -18.63 -2.65 -9.46
N SER A 109 -18.28 -1.58 -10.16
CA SER A 109 -17.40 -1.59 -11.33
C SER A 109 -16.16 -0.70 -11.11
N THR A 110 -15.93 -0.26 -9.88
CA THR A 110 -14.84 0.64 -9.51
C THR A 110 -14.17 0.24 -8.20
N GLU A 111 -12.89 0.56 -8.10
CA GLU A 111 -12.18 0.79 -6.83
C GLU A 111 -11.50 2.16 -6.92
N HIS A 112 -11.14 2.74 -5.77
CA HIS A 112 -10.59 4.10 -5.72
C HIS A 112 -9.25 4.09 -4.97
N LEU A 113 -8.32 4.88 -5.47
CA LEU A 113 -7.06 5.20 -4.82
C LEU A 113 -7.09 6.68 -4.43
N LEU A 114 -7.23 6.96 -3.15
CA LEU A 114 -7.34 8.32 -2.63
C LEU A 114 -5.95 8.96 -2.55
N LEU A 115 -5.77 10.12 -3.19
CA LEU A 115 -4.58 10.94 -2.97
C LEU A 115 -4.81 11.86 -1.76
N GLY A 116 -3.87 11.86 -0.83
CA GLY A 116 -3.76 12.80 0.28
C GLY A 116 -2.40 13.45 0.35
N THR A 117 -2.35 14.62 0.98
CA THR A 117 -1.11 15.38 1.19
C THR A 117 -0.92 15.69 2.66
N LYS A 118 0.30 15.52 3.15
CA LYS A 118 0.82 16.17 4.35
C LYS A 118 1.65 17.38 3.91
N GLY A 119 1.51 18.51 4.62
CA GLY A 119 2.15 19.76 4.22
C GLY A 119 1.64 20.30 2.87
N SER A 120 2.53 20.92 2.10
CA SER A 120 2.22 21.50 0.79
C SER A 120 2.23 20.48 -0.34
N ALA A 121 3.12 19.47 -0.27
CA ALA A 121 3.34 18.38 -1.24
C ALA A 121 2.70 18.58 -2.64
N PRO A 122 3.33 19.34 -3.55
CA PRO A 122 2.79 19.55 -4.89
C PRO A 122 3.03 18.33 -5.79
N VAL A 123 2.09 18.06 -6.69
CA VAL A 123 2.29 17.03 -7.73
C VAL A 123 3.26 17.48 -8.83
N ARG A 124 4.05 16.55 -9.35
CA ARG A 124 5.01 16.78 -10.43
C ARG A 124 4.35 16.91 -11.81
N PHE A 125 3.19 16.30 -11.99
CA PHE A 125 2.44 16.30 -13.24
C PHE A 125 0.98 16.71 -12.98
N ARG A 126 0.47 17.71 -13.71
CA ARG A 126 -0.83 18.33 -13.42
C ARG A 126 -1.98 17.87 -14.33
N ALA A 127 -1.70 17.07 -15.35
CA ALA A 127 -2.70 16.63 -16.33
C ALA A 127 -3.07 15.15 -16.19
N GLN A 128 -2.89 14.55 -15.01
CA GLN A 128 -3.33 13.19 -14.73
C GLN A 128 -4.86 13.16 -14.58
N PRO A 129 -5.59 12.35 -15.38
CA PRO A 129 -7.03 12.14 -15.15
C PRO A 129 -7.30 11.42 -13.83
N THR A 130 -8.46 11.71 -13.22
CA THR A 130 -8.95 11.09 -11.98
C THR A 130 -9.53 9.69 -12.18
N TRP A 131 -9.28 9.07 -13.33
CA TRP A 131 -9.72 7.71 -13.63
C TRP A 131 -8.71 7.00 -14.53
N LEU A 132 -8.74 5.67 -14.51
CA LEU A 132 -7.97 4.81 -15.42
C LEU A 132 -8.69 3.50 -15.70
N PHE A 133 -8.45 2.93 -16.87
CA PHE A 133 -8.69 1.51 -17.12
C PHE A 133 -7.38 0.75 -16.93
N ALA A 134 -7.45 -0.36 -16.20
CA ALA A 134 -6.34 -1.29 -16.05
C ALA A 134 -6.88 -2.73 -15.92
N PRO A 135 -6.09 -3.74 -16.30
CA PRO A 135 -6.50 -5.14 -16.28
C PRO A 135 -6.97 -5.58 -14.89
N VAL A 136 -8.10 -6.29 -14.84
CA VAL A 136 -8.53 -6.96 -13.62
C VAL A 136 -7.83 -8.31 -13.55
N GLN A 137 -7.01 -8.47 -12.53
CA GLN A 137 -6.23 -9.69 -12.27
C GLN A 137 -6.96 -10.58 -11.25
N ASP A 138 -6.23 -11.50 -10.62
CA ASP A 138 -6.75 -12.38 -9.57
C ASP A 138 -7.33 -11.60 -8.38
N HIS A 139 -8.05 -12.31 -7.52
CA HIS A 139 -8.82 -11.71 -6.43
C HIS A 139 -7.98 -10.75 -5.57
N SER A 140 -8.49 -9.52 -5.42
CA SER A 140 -7.88 -8.44 -4.64
C SER A 140 -6.48 -8.00 -5.11
N HIS A 141 -6.06 -8.36 -6.33
CA HIS A 141 -4.81 -7.88 -6.94
C HIS A 141 -5.07 -6.51 -7.60
N LYS A 142 -4.44 -5.47 -7.04
CA LYS A 142 -4.47 -4.10 -7.55
C LYS A 142 -3.61 -3.93 -8.81
N PRO A 143 -3.99 -3.09 -9.78
CA PRO A 143 -3.28 -2.97 -11.05
C PRO A 143 -1.87 -2.41 -10.86
N GLU A 144 -0.86 -3.00 -11.52
CA GLU A 144 0.54 -2.56 -11.45
C GLU A 144 0.74 -1.18 -12.10
N GLU A 145 -0.17 -0.79 -12.99
CA GLU A 145 -0.14 0.49 -13.70
C GLU A 145 -0.19 1.70 -12.73
N VAL A 146 -0.71 1.52 -11.51
CA VAL A 146 -0.77 2.61 -10.53
C VAL A 146 0.61 3.05 -10.05
N TYR A 147 1.61 2.16 -10.02
CA TYR A 147 2.97 2.55 -9.63
C TYR A 147 3.52 3.62 -10.58
N GLY A 148 3.34 3.43 -11.89
CA GLY A 148 3.77 4.42 -12.88
C GLY A 148 2.99 5.73 -12.81
N VAL A 149 1.71 5.69 -12.38
CA VAL A 149 0.93 6.90 -12.10
C VAL A 149 1.48 7.63 -10.87
N ILE A 150 1.74 6.90 -9.78
CA ILE A 150 2.25 7.46 -8.53
C ILE A 150 3.64 8.06 -8.72
N GLU A 151 4.56 7.34 -9.36
CA GLU A 151 5.94 7.78 -9.64
C GLU A 151 5.98 9.01 -10.58
N ARG A 152 4.98 9.17 -11.45
CA ARG A 152 4.83 10.37 -12.30
C ARG A 152 4.37 11.59 -11.51
N LEU A 153 3.53 11.39 -10.49
CA LEU A 153 2.91 12.46 -9.71
C LEU A 153 3.70 12.86 -8.48
N SER A 154 4.46 11.93 -7.91
CA SER A 154 5.04 12.01 -6.57
C SER A 154 6.55 11.81 -6.61
N ASP A 155 7.24 12.27 -5.57
CA ASP A 155 8.66 12.02 -5.37
C ASP A 155 8.88 10.90 -4.36
N GLY A 156 9.95 10.13 -4.56
CA GLY A 156 10.44 9.17 -3.57
C GLY A 156 11.19 9.86 -2.42
N PRO A 157 11.63 9.13 -1.38
CA PRO A 157 11.57 7.67 -1.28
C PRO A 157 10.14 7.14 -1.12
N TYR A 158 9.90 5.95 -1.68
CA TYR A 158 8.59 5.30 -1.74
C TYR A 158 8.48 4.15 -0.74
N LEU A 159 7.31 4.03 -0.11
CA LEU A 159 6.93 2.93 0.76
C LEU A 159 5.56 2.37 0.34
N GLU A 160 5.45 1.05 0.24
CA GLU A 160 4.18 0.34 0.15
C GLU A 160 3.88 -0.37 1.48
N LEU A 161 2.74 -0.03 2.09
CA LEU A 161 2.20 -0.68 3.28
C LEU A 161 1.17 -1.75 2.87
N PHE A 162 1.19 -2.87 3.59
CA PHE A 162 0.41 -4.07 3.29
C PHE A 162 0.77 -4.72 1.95
N ALA A 163 2.03 -4.55 1.55
CA ALA A 163 2.56 -5.07 0.31
C ALA A 163 2.55 -6.60 0.30
N ARG A 164 2.24 -7.17 -0.86
CA ARG A 164 2.21 -8.63 -1.08
C ARG A 164 3.29 -9.09 -2.07
N ARG A 165 3.98 -8.15 -2.71
CA ARG A 165 5.08 -8.40 -3.64
C ARG A 165 6.10 -7.27 -3.55
N PRO A 166 7.40 -7.57 -3.76
CA PRO A 166 8.41 -6.53 -3.87
C PRO A 166 8.27 -5.75 -5.18
N ARG A 167 8.64 -4.47 -5.14
CA ARG A 167 8.68 -3.58 -6.30
C ARG A 167 10.01 -2.85 -6.32
N TYR A 168 10.71 -2.90 -7.45
CA TYR A 168 11.98 -2.18 -7.60
C TYR A 168 11.80 -0.68 -7.34
N GLY A 169 12.69 -0.10 -6.53
CA GLY A 169 12.63 1.31 -6.14
C GLY A 169 11.65 1.64 -5.01
N TRP A 170 10.94 0.64 -4.48
CA TRP A 170 9.99 0.79 -3.37
C TRP A 170 10.45 -0.02 -2.17
N HIS A 171 10.40 0.60 -0.99
CA HIS A 171 10.41 -0.16 0.24
C HIS A 171 9.01 -0.73 0.47
N ALA A 172 8.96 -1.85 1.16
CA ALA A 172 7.72 -2.59 1.36
C ALA A 172 7.61 -3.06 2.80
N TRP A 173 6.40 -2.97 3.34
CA TRP A 173 6.00 -3.54 4.63
C TRP A 173 4.74 -4.37 4.43
N GLY A 174 4.77 -5.64 4.82
CA GLY A 174 3.63 -6.54 4.68
C GLY A 174 3.90 -7.91 5.27
N ASN A 175 2.84 -8.61 5.69
CA ASN A 175 2.94 -9.90 6.36
C ASN A 175 3.16 -11.10 5.42
N GLN A 176 3.23 -10.86 4.11
CA GLN A 176 3.41 -11.90 3.08
C GLN A 176 4.73 -11.77 2.32
N ILE A 177 5.60 -10.85 2.73
CA ILE A 177 6.89 -10.57 2.09
C ILE A 177 7.95 -10.28 3.15
N ASP A 178 9.21 -10.35 2.71
CA ASP A 178 10.30 -9.79 3.51
C ASP A 178 10.19 -8.27 3.55
N SER A 179 10.07 -7.71 4.75
CA SER A 179 9.73 -6.31 4.95
C SER A 179 10.96 -5.48 5.26
N HIS A 180 11.01 -4.28 4.68
CA HIS A 180 12.18 -3.40 4.76
C HIS A 180 12.19 -2.52 6.02
N ILE A 181 11.04 -2.41 6.69
CA ILE A 181 10.84 -1.64 7.92
C ILE A 181 10.10 -2.49 8.94
N THR A 182 10.20 -2.09 10.20
CA THR A 182 9.35 -2.61 11.29
C THR A 182 8.47 -1.46 11.79
N ILE A 183 7.21 -1.76 12.10
CA ILE A 183 6.27 -0.78 12.65
C ILE A 183 5.96 -1.17 14.11
N PRO A 184 6.37 -0.36 15.12
CA PRO A 184 6.13 -0.67 16.52
C PRO A 184 4.65 -0.94 16.81
N GLY A 185 4.38 -2.04 17.50
CA GLY A 185 3.03 -2.48 17.82
C GLY A 185 2.30 -3.17 16.68
N TYR A 186 2.87 -3.29 15.48
CA TYR A 186 2.29 -3.99 14.32
C TYR A 186 3.26 -5.08 13.83
N PRO A 187 3.47 -6.15 14.61
CA PRO A 187 4.44 -7.18 14.26
C PRO A 187 4.00 -7.95 13.01
N ILE A 188 4.97 -8.31 12.18
CA ILE A 188 4.80 -9.17 11.01
C ILE A 188 5.83 -10.31 11.03
N PRO A 189 5.59 -11.42 10.31
CA PRO A 189 6.46 -12.59 10.38
C PRO A 189 7.95 -12.35 10.07
N SER A 190 8.26 -11.37 9.21
CA SER A 190 9.65 -11.03 8.86
C SER A 190 10.39 -10.24 9.94
N ASP A 191 9.70 -9.66 10.93
CA ASP A 191 10.36 -8.99 12.07
C ASP A 191 11.22 -9.98 12.88
N ASP A 192 10.75 -11.22 13.02
CA ASP A 192 11.46 -12.29 13.73
C ASP A 192 12.71 -12.77 12.97
N LEU A 193 12.66 -12.77 11.63
CA LEU A 193 13.78 -13.18 10.77
C LEU A 193 14.96 -12.22 10.90
N HIS A 194 14.70 -10.91 10.90
CA HIS A 194 15.73 -9.90 11.11
C HIS A 194 16.33 -10.00 12.51
N HIS A 195 15.51 -10.24 13.53
CA HIS A 195 15.98 -10.39 14.91
C HIS A 195 16.95 -11.57 15.11
N HIS A 196 16.81 -12.63 14.30
CA HIS A 196 17.72 -13.79 14.32
C HIS A 196 19.01 -13.58 13.52
N GLN A 197 19.00 -12.76 12.47
CA GLN A 197 20.22 -12.43 11.72
C GLN A 197 21.12 -11.47 12.50
N ASP A 198 20.54 -10.49 13.17
CA ASP A 198 21.26 -9.47 13.94
C ASP A 198 21.97 -10.08 15.18
N LYS A 199 21.39 -11.14 15.76
CA LYS A 199 22.02 -11.92 16.84
C LYS A 199 23.18 -12.80 16.37
N ARG A 200 23.25 -13.16 15.09
CA ARG A 200 24.35 -13.97 14.51
C ARG A 200 25.54 -13.13 14.06
N GLN A 201 25.39 -11.81 13.94
CA GLN A 201 26.44 -10.89 13.51
C GLN A 201 27.13 -10.14 14.66
N ARG A 202 26.71 -10.33 15.91
CA ARG A 202 27.45 -9.81 17.07
C ARG A 202 28.68 -10.68 17.34
N PRO A 203 29.91 -10.17 17.25
CA PRO A 203 31.08 -10.91 17.71
C PRO A 203 30.97 -11.11 19.23
N ALA A 204 31.47 -12.27 19.68
CA ALA A 204 31.58 -12.62 21.09
C ALA A 204 32.53 -11.68 21.85
#